data_AF-A0A832UII3-F1
#
_entry.id   AF-A0A832UII3-F1
#
_cell.length_a   1.000
_cell.length_b   1.000
_cell.length_c   1.000
_cell.angle_alpha   90.00
_cell.angle_beta   90.00
_cell.angle_gamma   90.00
#
_symmetry.space_group_name_H-M   'P 1'
#
loop_
_entity.id
_entity.type
_entity.pdbx_description
1 polymer ?
#
loop_
_entity_poly.entity_id
_entity_poly.type
_entity_poly.pdbx_seq_one_letter_code
_entity_poly.pdbx_strand_id
1 'polypeptide(L)' 'MKTVELPETIHVDLTKISEELSAIAKKPISMPMALSLLISVYRAHMSEPCARDAFRQRLARTPIMSPEEFQEATDIPKQ' A
#
# COMPACT_ATOMS: atom_id res chain seq x y z
N MET A 1 11.30 20.96 -0.55
CA MET A 1 10.41 19.78 -0.61
C MET A 1 10.50 19.07 0.73
N LYS A 2 9.37 18.82 1.42
CA LYS A 2 9.37 17.98 2.62
C LYS A 2 9.42 16.53 2.15
N THR A 3 10.48 15.82 2.50
CA THR A 3 10.56 14.37 2.35
C THR A 3 9.63 13.75 3.39
N VAL A 4 8.77 12.82 2.93
CA VAL A 4 7.93 12.02 3.81
C VAL A 4 8.68 10.72 4.05
N GLU A 5 9.03 10.45 5.30
CA GLU A 5 9.60 9.15 5.66
C GLU A 5 8.47 8.13 5.65
N LEU A 6 8.63 7.11 4.81
CA LEU A 6 7.70 5.99 4.74
C LEU A 6 8.08 4.97 5.82
N PRO A 7 7.09 4.33 6.48
CA PRO A 7 7.37 3.19 7.34
C PRO A 7 8.14 2.11 6.57
N GLU A 8 9.07 1.42 7.24
CA GLU A 8 9.89 0.38 6.61
C GLU A 8 9.04 -0.72 5.94
N THR A 9 7.91 -1.07 6.55
CA THR A 9 6.94 -2.02 5.99
C THR A 9 6.45 -1.61 4.60
N ILE A 10 6.14 -0.33 4.41
CA ILE A 10 5.71 0.22 3.12
C ILE A 10 6.84 0.17 2.11
N HIS A 11 8.09 0.41 2.54
CA HIS A 11 9.24 0.30 1.64
C HIS A 11 9.44 -1.13 1.15
N VAL A 12 9.32 -2.12 2.04
CA VAL A 12 9.41 -3.55 1.69
C VAL A 12 8.31 -3.93 0.70
N ASP A 13 7.08 -3.50 0.95
CA ASP A 13 5.95 -3.81 0.07
C ASP A 13 6.11 -3.16 -1.31
N LEU A 14 6.52 -1.90 -1.37
CA LEU A 14 6.80 -1.21 -2.65
C LEU A 14 7.92 -1.89 -3.42
N THR A 15 8.93 -2.42 -2.73
CA THR A 15 10.02 -3.17 -3.36
C THR A 15 9.47 -4.45 -4.01
N LYS A 16 8.69 -5.24 -3.27
CA LYS A 16 8.05 -6.46 -3.79
C LYS A 16 7.13 -6.18 -4.98
N ILE A 17 6.29 -5.15 -4.88
CA ILE A 17 5.40 -4.74 -5.99
C ILE A 17 6.23 -4.36 -7.23
N SER A 18 7.34 -3.65 -7.04
CA SER A 18 8.24 -3.28 -8.13
C SER A 18 8.82 -4.52 -8.83
N GLU A 19 9.22 -5.53 -8.07
CA GLU A 19 9.74 -6.81 -8.61
C GLU A 19 8.66 -7.60 -9.35
N GLU A 20 7.48 -7.74 -8.77
CA GLU A 20 6.34 -8.43 -9.39
C GLU A 20 5.93 -7.77 -10.71
N LEU A 21 5.77 -6.44 -10.71
CA LEU A 21 5.44 -5.71 -11.92
C LEU A 21 6.55 -5.81 -12.97
N SER A 22 7.82 -5.86 -12.54
CA SER A 22 8.94 -6.06 -13.45
C SER A 22 8.89 -7.42 -14.14
N ALA A 23 8.54 -8.47 -13.39
CA ALA A 23 8.38 -9.82 -13.91
C ALA A 23 7.22 -9.90 -14.93
N ILE A 24 6.08 -9.28 -14.63
CA ILE A 24 4.91 -9.23 -15.51
C ILE A 24 5.23 -8.45 -16.80
N ALA A 25 5.83 -7.27 -16.66
CA ALA A 25 6.16 -6.39 -17.78
C ALA A 25 7.38 -6.88 -18.59
N LYS A 26 8.12 -7.88 -18.08
CA LYS A 26 9.40 -8.36 -18.59
C LYS A 26 10.43 -7.23 -18.77
N LYS A 27 10.35 -6.20 -17.91
CA LYS A 27 11.17 -4.99 -17.95
C LYS A 27 11.35 -4.47 -16.52
N PRO A 28 12.51 -3.90 -16.18
CA PRO A 28 12.73 -3.36 -14.84
C PRO A 28 11.81 -2.17 -14.58
N ILE A 29 11.05 -2.24 -13.49
CA ILE A 29 10.27 -1.16 -12.91
C ILE A 29 10.99 -0.70 -11.66
N SER A 30 11.19 0.61 -11.54
CA SER A 30 11.79 1.24 -10.36
C SER A 30 10.72 1.54 -9.31
N MET A 31 11.10 1.63 -8.03
CA MET A 31 10.17 2.00 -6.96
C MET A 31 9.38 3.29 -7.23
N PRO A 32 9.98 4.40 -7.75
CA PRO A 32 9.21 5.59 -8.09
C PRO A 32 8.14 5.34 -9.17
N MET A 33 8.44 4.47 -10.14
CA MET A 33 7.49 4.09 -11.18
C MET A 33 6.37 3.23 -10.59
N ALA A 34 6.69 2.26 -9.74
CA ALA A 34 5.70 1.45 -9.04
C ALA A 34 4.74 2.32 -8.20
N LEU A 35 5.29 3.30 -7.47
CA LEU A 35 4.50 4.26 -6.70
C LEU A 35 3.57 5.10 -7.61
N SER A 36 4.08 5.60 -8.74
CA SER A 36 3.30 6.37 -9.71
C SER A 36 2.14 5.55 -10.29
N LEU A 37 2.38 4.28 -10.61
CA LEU A 37 1.36 3.35 -11.10
C LEU A 37 0.30 3.07 -10.03
N LEU A 38 0.69 2.80 -8.78
CA LEU A 38 -0.22 2.62 -7.65
C LEU A 38 -1.12 3.84 -7.42
N ILE A 39 -0.54 5.04 -7.44
CA ILE A 39 -1.30 6.29 -7.32
C ILE A 39 -2.29 6.44 -8.48
N SER A 40 -1.88 6.08 -9.70
CA SER A 40 -2.73 6.18 -10.89
C SER A 40 -3.91 5.21 -10.82
N VAL A 41 -3.67 3.97 -10.39
CA VAL A 41 -4.71 2.97 -10.15
C VAL A 41 -5.65 3.43 -9.04
N TYR A 42 -5.13 3.93 -7.92
CA TYR A 42 -5.94 4.45 -6.82
C TYR A 42 -6.83 5.62 -7.29
N ARG A 43 -6.28 6.56 -8.05
CA ARG A 43 -7.04 7.69 -8.62
C ARG A 43 -8.12 7.21 -9.58
N ALA A 44 -7.80 6.28 -10.48
CA ALA A 44 -8.78 5.70 -11.39
C ALA A 44 -9.91 5.01 -10.60
N HIS A 45 -9.57 4.22 -9.59
CA HIS A 45 -10.53 3.53 -8.73
C HIS A 45 -11.42 4.49 -7.92
N MET A 46 -10.87 5.62 -7.46
CA MET A 46 -11.63 6.64 -6.73
C MET A 46 -12.46 7.53 -7.65
N SER A 47 -12.13 7.61 -8.94
CA SER A 47 -12.89 8.36 -9.95
C SER A 47 -14.15 7.61 -10.41
N GLU A 48 -14.20 6.28 -10.24
CA GLU A 48 -15.41 5.49 -10.45
C GLU A 48 -16.31 5.48 -9.20
N PRO A 49 -17.55 5.99 -9.27
CA PRO A 49 -18.44 6.08 -8.11
C PRO A 49 -18.70 4.72 -7.44
N CYS A 50 -18.91 3.68 -8.26
CA CYS A 50 -19.19 2.32 -7.78
C CYS A 50 -17.96 1.66 -7.13
N ALA A 51 -16.77 1.89 -7.68
CA ALA A 51 -15.52 1.38 -7.14
C ALA A 51 -15.16 2.05 -5.81
N ARG A 52 -15.40 3.37 -5.70
CA ARG A 52 -15.23 4.12 -4.44
C ARG A 52 -16.13 3.58 -3.32
N ASP A 53 -17.40 3.28 -3.62
CA ASP A 53 -18.32 2.74 -2.61
C ASP A 53 -17.98 1.30 -2.24
N ALA A 54 -17.58 0.46 -3.21
CA ALA A 54 -17.09 -0.89 -2.95
C ALA A 54 -15.80 -0.89 -2.11
N PHE A 55 -14.86 0.02 -2.39
CA PHE A 55 -13.64 0.19 -1.59
C PHE A 55 -13.96 0.67 -0.18
N ARG A 56 -14.83 1.67 -0.01
CA ARG A 56 -15.30 2.13 1.31
C ARG A 56 -15.97 1.01 2.11
N GLN A 57 -16.81 0.21 1.46
CA GLN A 57 -17.44 -0.95 2.10
C GLN A 57 -16.41 -2.03 2.46
N ARG A 58 -15.43 -2.28 1.59
CA ARG A 58 -14.32 -3.19 1.91
C ARG A 58 -13.48 -2.67 3.07
N LEU A 59 -13.13 -1.39 3.10
CA LEU A 59 -12.36 -0.77 4.18
C LEU A 59 -13.12 -0.83 5.50
N ALA A 60 -14.42 -0.52 5.49
CA ALA A 60 -15.28 -0.60 6.67
C ALA A 60 -15.51 -2.05 7.16
N ARG A 61 -15.38 -3.04 6.28
CA ARG A 61 -15.49 -4.48 6.61
C ARG A 61 -14.14 -5.14 6.86
N THR A 62 -13.05 -4.47 6.50
CA THR A 62 -11.71 -4.94 6.82
C THR A 62 -11.54 -4.71 8.31
N PRO A 63 -11.15 -5.72 9.10
CA PRO A 63 -10.77 -5.52 10.48
C PRO A 63 -9.45 -4.74 10.47
N ILE A 64 -9.56 -3.43 10.29
CA ILE A 64 -8.47 -2.50 10.53
C ILE A 64 -8.41 -2.43 12.04
N MET A 65 -7.40 -3.11 12.59
CA MET A 65 -7.19 -3.15 14.02
C MET A 65 -7.11 -1.74 14.58
N SER A 66 -7.57 -1.54 15.81
CA SER A 66 -7.49 -0.23 16.45
C SER A 66 -6.03 0.21 16.55
N PRO A 67 -5.75 1.51 16.68
CA PRO A 67 -4.38 1.99 16.93
C PRO A 67 -3.73 1.31 18.15
N GLU A 68 -4.51 0.94 19.17
CA GLU A 68 -4.02 0.18 20.33
C GLU A 68 -3.68 -1.26 19.95
N GLU A 69 -4.55 -1.95 19.21
CA GLU A 69 -4.30 -3.31 18.74
C GLU A 69 -3.05 -3.36 17.86
N PHE A 70 -2.86 -2.36 16.98
CA PHE A 70 -1.67 -2.26 16.11
C PHE A 70 -0.38 -2.12 16.92
N GLN A 71 -0.39 -1.31 17.98
CA GLN A 71 0.74 -1.18 18.89
C GLN A 71 1.06 -2.52 19.60
N GLU A 72 0.05 -3.22 20.12
CA GLU A 72 0.23 -4.51 20.78
C GLU A 72 0.75 -5.60 19.82
N ALA A 73 0.29 -5.62 18.58
CA ALA A 73 0.75 -6.60 17.58
C ALA A 73 2.19 -6.37 17.10
N THR A 74 2.71 -5.15 17.25
CA THR A 74 4.09 -4.79 16.89
C THR A 74 5.10 -4.94 18.03
N ASP A 75 4.67 -5.32 19.23
CA ASP A 75 5.59 -5.65 20.33
C ASP A 75 6.26 -7.01 20.06
N ILE A 76 7.38 -6.92 19.34
CA ILE A 76 8.44 -7.93 19.20
C ILE A 76 8.77 -8.52 20.59
N PRO A 77 9.00 -9.86 20.71
CA PRO A 77 9.06 -10.54 22.01
C PRO A 77 10.11 -9.93 22.94
N LYS A 78 9.66 -9.57 24.15
CA LYS A 78 10.53 -9.18 25.26
C LYS A 78 11.44 -10.37 25.61
N GLN A 79 12.75 -10.16 25.48
CA GLN A 79 13.79 -11.00 26.08
C GLN A 79 13.73 -10.90 27.61
#